data_AF-A0AA38CYP9-F1
#
_entry.id   AF-A0AA38CYP9-F1
#
_cell.length_a   1.000
_cell.length_b   1.000
_cell.length_c   1.000
_cell.angle_alpha   90.00
_cell.angle_beta   90.00
_cell.angle_gamma   90.00
#
_symmetry.space_group_name_H-M   'P 1'
#
loop_
_entity.id
_entity.type
_entity.pdbx_description
1 polymer ?
#
loop_
_entity_poly.entity_id
_entity_poly.type
_entity_poly.pdbx_seq_one_letter_code
_entity_poly.pdbx_strand_id
1 'polypeptide(L)'
;MLNYNNLQLQYIDGKWCKGDSKEQITSINPYTEETYVSFPAASEKDVDEAYKSAQKAQKKWTKINPYQKHEIIRKAADLLQERKEEIIDILV
;
A
#
# COMPACT_ATOMS: atom_id res chain seq x y z
N MET A 1 -17.40 -7.64 -6.88
CA MET A 1 -17.01 -6.47 -7.70
C MET A 1 -16.30 -5.48 -6.79
N LEU A 2 -15.17 -4.93 -7.24
CA LEU A 2 -14.13 -4.32 -6.41
C LEU A 2 -14.61 -3.13 -5.57
N ASN A 3 -14.53 -3.26 -4.24
CA ASN A 3 -14.83 -2.20 -3.27
C ASN A 3 -13.59 -1.34 -2.91
N TYR A 4 -12.43 -1.59 -3.54
CA TYR A 4 -11.19 -0.87 -3.25
C TYR A 4 -10.90 0.19 -4.29
N ASN A 5 -10.87 1.44 -3.82
CA ASN A 5 -10.43 2.59 -4.60
C ASN A 5 -8.91 2.76 -4.48
N ASN A 6 -8.31 3.49 -5.42
CA ASN A 6 -6.90 3.91 -5.38
C ASN A 6 -5.86 2.80 -5.57
N LEU A 7 -6.25 1.63 -6.10
CA LEU A 7 -5.30 0.55 -6.42
C LEU A 7 -4.23 0.96 -7.45
N GLN A 8 -4.46 2.06 -8.17
CA GLN A 8 -3.52 2.69 -9.09
C GLN A 8 -2.54 3.69 -8.45
N LEU A 9 -2.66 3.94 -7.14
CA LEU A 9 -1.86 4.91 -6.39
C LEU A 9 -0.90 4.20 -5.43
N GLN A 10 0.22 4.86 -5.17
CA GLN A 10 1.23 4.47 -4.20
C GLN A 10 0.95 5.18 -2.87
N TYR A 11 1.40 4.63 -1.74
CA TYR A 11 1.21 5.25 -0.42
C TYR A 11 2.54 5.71 0.17
N ILE A 12 2.82 7.02 0.13
CA ILE A 12 4.09 7.64 0.53
C ILE A 12 3.80 8.77 1.52
N ASP A 13 4.52 8.81 2.65
CA ASP A 13 4.39 9.81 3.72
C ASP A 13 2.94 10.06 4.18
N GLY A 14 2.14 9.00 4.26
CA GLY A 14 0.74 9.07 4.69
C GLY A 14 -0.24 9.58 3.64
N LYS A 15 0.14 9.61 2.36
CA LYS A 15 -0.69 10.10 1.25
C LYS A 15 -0.70 9.12 0.09
N TRP A 16 -1.83 9.10 -0.62
CA TRP A 16 -1.95 8.42 -1.91
C TRP A 16 -1.37 9.30 -3.02
N CYS A 17 -0.38 8.79 -3.75
CA CYS A 17 0.36 9.50 -4.79
C CYS A 17 0.33 8.69 -6.09
N LYS A 18 0.27 9.37 -7.24
CA LYS A 18 0.48 8.72 -8.54
C LYS A 18 1.99 8.56 -8.77
N GLY A 19 2.43 7.44 -9.34
CA GLY A 19 3.82 7.28 -9.76
C GLY A 19 4.22 8.30 -10.84
N ASP A 20 5.46 8.78 -10.78
CA ASP A 20 6.02 9.79 -11.69
C ASP A 20 6.77 9.14 -12.89
N SER A 21 6.73 7.82 -13.03
CA SER A 21 7.31 7.12 -14.18
C SER A 21 6.42 7.19 -15.43
N LYS A 22 7.05 7.13 -16.61
CA LYS A 22 6.36 6.91 -17.88
C LYS A 22 6.02 5.44 -18.11
N GLU A 23 6.72 4.53 -17.44
CA GLU A 23 6.46 3.10 -17.52
C GLU A 23 5.17 2.74 -16.79
N GLN A 24 4.41 1.80 -17.34
CA GLN A 24 3.17 1.30 -16.76
C GLN A 24 3.37 -0.13 -16.27
N ILE A 25 2.76 -0.45 -15.13
CA ILE A 25 2.62 -1.80 -14.61
C ILE A 25 1.16 -2.19 -14.76
N THR A 26 0.90 -3.33 -15.37
CA THR A 26 -0.43 -3.89 -15.53
C THR A 26 -0.51 -5.17 -14.73
N SER A 27 -1.41 -5.21 -13.75
CA SER A 27 -1.78 -6.42 -13.02
C SER A 27 -2.85 -7.16 -13.81
N ILE A 28 -2.58 -8.42 -14.09
CA ILE A 28 -3.44 -9.28 -14.92
C ILE A 28 -3.80 -10.51 -14.07
N ASN A 29 -5.08 -10.90 -14.09
CA ASN A 29 -5.49 -12.16 -13.49
C ASN A 29 -4.91 -13.31 -14.33
N PRO A 30 -4.07 -14.19 -13.74
CA PRO A 30 -3.38 -15.24 -14.51
C PRO A 30 -4.31 -16.37 -15.00
N TYR A 31 -5.52 -16.47 -14.45
CA TYR A 31 -6.51 -17.49 -14.84
C TYR A 31 -7.46 -17.00 -15.94
N THR A 32 -7.92 -15.75 -15.85
CA THR A 32 -8.87 -15.18 -16.83
C THR A 32 -8.21 -14.34 -17.92
N GLU A 33 -6.92 -13.98 -17.74
CA GLU A 33 -6.16 -13.03 -18.57
C GLU A 33 -6.74 -11.60 -18.57
N GLU A 34 -7.73 -11.32 -17.72
CA GLU A 34 -8.32 -9.99 -17.62
C GLU A 34 -7.41 -9.02 -16.86
N THR A 35 -7.36 -7.77 -17.32
CA THR A 35 -6.64 -6.71 -16.62
C THR A 35 -7.38 -6.32 -15.36
N TYR A 36 -6.69 -6.42 -14.22
CA TYR A 36 -7.22 -6.06 -12.91
C TYR A 36 -7.00 -4.58 -12.60
N VAL A 37 -5.77 -4.07 -12.78
CA VAL A 37 -5.44 -2.65 -12.64
C VAL A 37 -4.20 -2.31 -13.46
N SER A 38 -4.12 -1.09 -13.99
CA SER A 38 -2.90 -0.56 -14.61
C SER A 38 -2.52 0.76 -13.96
N PHE A 39 -1.25 0.95 -13.66
CA PHE A 39 -0.75 2.14 -12.98
C PHE A 39 0.68 2.50 -13.36
N PRO A 40 1.07 3.78 -13.29
CA PRO A 40 2.45 4.18 -13.52
C PRO A 40 3.38 3.56 -12.48
N ALA A 41 4.52 3.04 -12.92
CA ALA A 41 5.58 2.57 -12.05
C ALA A 41 6.08 3.71 -11.14
N ALA A 42 6.70 3.34 -10.02
CA ALA A 42 7.46 4.29 -9.22
C ALA A 42 8.72 4.72 -9.98
N SER A 43 8.98 6.03 -10.01
CA SER A 43 10.26 6.58 -10.46
C SER A 43 11.32 6.46 -9.36
N GLU A 44 12.59 6.65 -9.71
CA GLU A 44 13.68 6.75 -8.73
C GLU A 44 13.38 7.84 -7.68
N LYS A 45 12.81 8.97 -8.10
CA LYS A 45 12.42 10.07 -7.22
C LYS A 45 11.33 9.68 -6.22
N ASP A 46 10.34 8.90 -6.64
CA ASP A 46 9.26 8.41 -5.76
C ASP A 46 9.85 7.50 -4.67
N VAL A 47 10.77 6.60 -5.06
CA VAL A 47 11.49 5.72 -4.14
C VAL A 47 12.34 6.54 -3.16
N ASP A 48 13.04 7.57 -3.66
CA ASP A 48 13.85 8.47 -2.85
C ASP A 48 13.02 9.25 -1.80
N GLU A 49 11.82 9.70 -2.16
CA GLU A 49 10.87 10.36 -1.26
C GLU A 49 10.34 9.37 -0.20
N ALA A 50 10.03 8.14 -0.59
CA ALA A 50 9.64 7.07 0.33
C ALA A 50 10.74 6.78 1.37
N TYR A 51 12.01 6.68 0.95
CA TYR A 51 13.12 6.49 1.89
C TYR A 51 13.32 7.68 2.84
N LYS A 52 13.29 8.91 2.33
CA LYS A 52 13.45 10.13 3.15
C LYS A 52 12.33 10.26 4.18
N SER A 53 11.08 10.00 3.79
CA SER A 53 9.93 10.01 4.70
C SER A 53 10.03 8.91 5.76
N ALA A 54 10.38 7.68 5.37
CA ALA A 54 10.59 6.57 6.29
C ALA A 54 11.71 6.87 7.31
N GLN A 55 12.85 7.40 6.87
CA GLN A 55 13.96 7.78 7.76
C GLN A 55 13.55 8.84 8.79
N LYS A 56 12.76 9.85 8.36
CA LYS A 56 12.23 10.89 9.25
C LYS A 56 11.23 10.31 10.25
N ALA A 57 10.31 9.47 9.79
CA ALA A 57 9.28 8.84 10.62
C ALA A 57 9.88 7.87 11.66
N GLN A 58 10.92 7.12 11.29
CA GLN A 58 11.59 6.14 12.14
C GLN A 58 12.08 6.76 13.47
N LYS A 59 12.62 7.99 13.43
CA LYS A 59 13.11 8.70 14.63
C LYS A 59 12.01 8.97 15.67
N LYS A 60 10.78 9.21 15.22
CA LYS A 60 9.61 9.35 16.10
C LYS A 60 9.08 7.98 16.50
N TRP A 61 8.93 7.08 15.53
CA TRP A 61 8.41 5.72 15.73
C TRP A 61 9.20 4.95 16.78
N THR A 62 10.53 5.06 16.79
CA THR A 62 11.37 4.36 17.78
C THR A 62 11.11 4.80 19.22
N LYS A 63 10.59 6.02 19.43
CA LYS A 63 10.30 6.59 20.76
C LYS A 63 8.90 6.25 21.25
N ILE A 64 8.03 5.73 20.39
CA ILE A 64 6.67 5.33 20.77
C ILE A 64 6.74 4.13 21.71
N ASN A 65 5.94 4.16 22.77
CA ASN A 65 5.82 3.10 23.76
C ASN A 65 5.46 1.76 23.08
N PRO A 66 6.12 0.63 23.41
CA PRO A 66 5.77 -0.69 22.90
C PRO A 66 4.27 -1.02 22.97
N TYR A 67 3.58 -0.65 24.05
CA TYR A 67 2.14 -0.85 24.20
C TYR A 67 1.34 -0.06 23.15
N GLN A 68 1.70 1.20 22.88
CA GLN A 68 1.06 1.99 21.82
C GLN A 68 1.32 1.40 20.43
N LYS A 69 2.52 0.85 20.18
CA LYS A 69 2.80 0.12 18.93
C LYS A 69 1.94 -1.12 18.81
N HIS A 70 1.78 -1.87 19.90
CA HIS A 70 0.90 -3.03 19.95
C HIS A 70 -0.53 -2.66 19.58
N GLU A 71 -1.09 -1.60 20.16
CA GLU A 71 -2.44 -1.12 19.84
C GLU A 71 -2.61 -0.80 18.34
N ILE A 72 -1.61 -0.17 17.71
CA ILE A 72 -1.65 0.14 16.27
C ILE A 72 -1.66 -1.16 15.43
N ILE A 73 -0.76 -2.09 15.74
CA ILE A 73 -0.67 -3.37 15.01
C ILE A 73 -1.92 -4.21 15.24
N ARG A 74 -2.47 -4.22 16.46
CA ARG A 74 -3.68 -4.96 16.81
C ARG A 74 -4.88 -4.45 16.02
N LYS A 75 -5.07 -3.13 15.95
CA LYS A 75 -6.12 -2.51 15.12
C LYS A 75 -5.97 -2.86 13.65
N ALA A 76 -4.74 -2.88 13.12
CA ALA A 76 -4.52 -3.32 11.74
C ALA A 76 -4.90 -4.79 11.53
N ALA A 77 -4.59 -5.67 12.48
CA ALA A 77 -4.99 -7.08 12.43
C ALA A 77 -6.51 -7.26 12.50
N ASP A 78 -7.18 -6.51 13.37
CA ASP A 78 -8.64 -6.54 13.49
C ASP A 78 -9.30 -6.07 12.17
N LEU A 79 -8.79 -5.00 11.54
CA LEU A 79 -9.26 -4.54 10.22
C LEU A 79 -9.06 -5.58 9.10
N LEU A 80 -7.94 -6.30 9.11
CA LEU A 80 -7.69 -7.38 8.14
C LEU A 80 -8.69 -8.53 8.35
N GLN A 81 -9.00 -8.87 9.61
CA GLN A 81 -9.97 -9.91 9.95
C GLN A 81 -11.39 -9.51 9.53
N GLU A 82 -11.79 -8.27 9.78
CA GLU A 82 -13.10 -7.72 9.37
C GLU A 82 -13.29 -7.77 7.84
N ARG A 83 -12.21 -7.57 7.08
CA ARG A 83 -12.21 -7.51 5.61
C ARG A 83 -11.71 -8.79 4.94
N LYS A 84 -11.64 -9.89 5.69
CA LYS A 84 -11.01 -11.15 5.26
C LYS A 84 -11.53 -11.64 3.91
N GLU A 85 -12.84 -11.73 3.73
CA GLU A 85 -13.44 -12.26 2.50
C GLU A 85 -13.07 -11.39 1.29
N GLU A 86 -13.13 -10.05 1.44
CA GLU A 86 -12.74 -9.14 0.38
C GLU A 86 -11.25 -9.26 -0.01
N ILE A 87 -10.38 -9.54 0.97
CA ILE A 87 -8.94 -9.72 0.73
C ILE A 87 -8.67 -11.06 0.04
N ILE A 88 -9.39 -12.13 0.42
CA ILE A 88 -9.28 -13.44 -0.23
C ILE A 88 -9.66 -13.33 -1.71
N ASP A 89 -10.73 -12.61 -2.04
CA ASP A 89 -11.15 -12.37 -3.43
C ASP A 89 -10.09 -11.63 -4.28
N ILE A 90 -9.13 -10.94 -3.65
CA ILE A 90 -8.02 -10.25 -4.35
C ILE A 90 -6.82 -11.19 -4.54
N LEU A 91 -6.63 -12.17 -3.65
CA LEU A 91 -5.47 -13.07 -3.66
C LEU A 91 -5.63 -14.26 -4.61
N VAL A 92 -6.88 -14.60 -4.99
CA VAL A 92 -7.24 -15.78 -5.80
C VAL A 92 -7.62 -15.36 -7.21
#